data_AF-A0A259PC33-F1
#
_entry.id   AF-A0A259PC33-F1
#
_cell.length_a   1.000
_cell.length_b   1.000
_cell.length_c   1.000
_cell.angle_alpha   90.00
_cell.angle_beta   90.00
_cell.angle_gamma   90.00
#
_symmetry.space_group_name_H-M   'P 1'
#
loop_
_entity.id
_entity.type
_entity.pdbx_description
1 polymer ?
#
loop_
_entity_poly.entity_id
_entity_poly.type
_entity_poly.pdbx_seq_one_letter_code
_entity_poly.pdbx_strand_id
1 'polypeptide(L)'
;LDAVVECMEYHPGPRQLGYINLRGEALPLLHLRDVLGGGDAAQASPLRRNVVVVQAAGQRAGLVVDALLGEYQTVIKPLGALFAHLQGISGSTILGNGDVALILDVTALLSRVTRQASAAPSAAIAA
;
A
#
# COMPACT_ATOMS: atom_id res chain seq x y z
N LEU A 1 -5.66 -13.30 8.51
CA LEU A 1 -5.63 -11.90 8.98
C LEU A 1 -4.18 -11.53 9.35
N ASP A 2 -3.22 -11.86 8.48
CA ASP A 2 -1.78 -11.79 8.80
C ASP A 2 -0.99 -11.17 7.63
N ALA A 3 -1.66 -10.22 6.95
CA ALA A 3 -1.11 -9.58 5.76
C ALA A 3 -0.23 -8.38 6.09
N VAL A 4 -0.37 -7.79 7.28
CA VAL A 4 0.44 -6.65 7.74
C VAL A 4 1.53 -7.19 8.66
N VAL A 5 2.78 -6.90 8.33
CA VAL A 5 3.96 -7.34 9.08
C VAL A 5 4.38 -6.29 10.10
N GLU A 6 4.56 -5.05 9.64
CA GLU A 6 4.95 -3.93 10.49
C GLU A 6 4.55 -2.60 9.85
N CYS A 7 4.47 -1.56 10.68
CA CYS A 7 4.23 -0.19 10.27
C CYS A 7 5.42 0.67 10.68
N MET A 8 5.87 1.57 9.80
CA MET A 8 6.98 2.46 10.10
C MET A 8 6.78 3.86 9.49
N GLU A 9 7.38 4.85 10.13
CA GLU A 9 7.40 6.20 9.59
C GLU A 9 8.26 6.26 8.32
N TYR A 10 7.75 6.94 7.29
CA TYR A 10 8.39 7.10 6.01
C TYR A 10 8.82 8.54 5.79
N HIS A 11 10.13 8.75 5.71
CA HIS A 11 10.74 10.02 5.36
C HIS A 11 11.19 9.95 3.89
N PRO A 12 10.46 10.58 2.94
CA PRO A 12 10.82 10.50 1.54
C PRO A 12 12.16 11.19 1.29
N GLY A 13 13.13 10.44 0.77
CA GLY A 13 14.39 11.02 0.27
C GLY A 13 14.22 11.70 -1.09
N PRO A 14 15.13 12.60 -1.50
CA PRO A 14 15.01 13.40 -2.72
C PRO A 14 15.07 12.60 -4.04
N ARG A 15 15.34 11.28 -4.01
CA ARG A 15 15.56 10.47 -5.21
C ARG A 15 15.20 9.00 -5.04
N GLN A 16 14.09 8.71 -4.35
CA GLN A 16 13.80 7.34 -3.96
C GLN A 16 13.20 6.51 -5.10
N LEU A 17 14.07 5.69 -5.69
CA LEU A 17 13.79 4.61 -6.62
C LEU A 17 12.87 3.61 -5.93
N GLY A 18 11.53 3.75 -5.98
CA GLY A 18 10.50 2.71 -5.75
C GLY A 18 10.71 1.63 -4.66
N TYR A 19 11.62 1.82 -3.70
CA TYR A 19 12.17 0.81 -2.81
C TYR A 19 12.71 1.50 -1.54
N ILE A 20 12.70 0.77 -0.42
CA ILE A 20 13.41 1.12 0.82
C ILE A 20 14.30 -0.05 1.24
N ASN A 21 15.36 0.25 1.98
CA ASN A 21 16.11 -0.77 2.70
C ASN A 21 15.39 -1.07 4.01
N LEU A 22 14.83 -2.28 4.12
CA LEU A 22 14.23 -2.80 5.34
C LEU A 22 15.18 -3.83 5.96
N ARG A 23 15.96 -3.40 6.96
CA ARG A 23 16.88 -4.26 7.72
C ARG A 23 17.87 -5.07 6.86
N GLY A 24 18.34 -4.47 5.76
CA GLY A 24 19.26 -5.10 4.80
C GLY A 24 18.58 -5.65 3.54
N GLU A 25 17.24 -5.73 3.51
CA GLU A 25 16.49 -6.25 2.36
C GLU A 25 15.87 -5.12 1.53
N ALA A 26 15.88 -5.30 0.21
CA ALA A 26 15.20 -4.40 -0.72
C ALA A 26 13.67 -4.60 -0.62
N LEU A 27 12.96 -3.64 -0.02
CA LEU A 27 11.50 -3.67 0.03
C LEU A 27 10.93 -2.76 -1.06
N PRO A 28 10.25 -3.29 -2.09
CA PRO A 28 9.57 -2.46 -3.08
C PRO A 28 8.44 -1.67 -2.44
N LEU A 29 8.24 -0.44 -2.90
CA LEU A 29 7.20 0.46 -2.43
C LEU A 29 6.09 0.62 -3.48
N LEU A 30 4.86 0.67 -2.98
CA LEU A 30 3.66 1.00 -3.74
C LEU A 30 2.99 2.21 -3.11
N HIS A 31 2.90 3.32 -3.85
CA HIS A 31 2.21 4.51 -3.39
C HIS A 31 0.70 4.37 -3.60
N LEU A 32 -0.08 4.31 -2.50
CA LEU A 32 -1.52 4.07 -2.63
C LEU A 32 -2.25 5.21 -3.36
N ARG A 33 -1.78 6.45 -3.27
CA ARG A 33 -2.32 7.59 -4.03
C ARG A 33 -2.30 7.34 -5.53
N ASP A 34 -1.19 6.80 -6.04
CA ASP A 34 -0.99 6.54 -7.47
C ASP A 34 -1.86 5.37 -7.94
N VAL A 35 -2.08 4.37 -7.09
CA VAL A 35 -2.81 3.15 -7.43
C VAL A 35 -4.33 3.34 -7.36
N LEU A 36 -4.82 4.09 -6.38
CA LEU A 36 -6.25 4.27 -6.13
C LEU A 36 -6.85 5.46 -6.90
N GLY A 37 -6.06 6.13 -7.75
CA GLY A 37 -6.53 7.22 -8.61
C GLY A 37 -7.00 8.46 -7.85
N GLY A 38 -6.61 8.59 -6.59
CA GLY A 38 -7.18 9.56 -5.64
C GLY A 38 -6.15 10.59 -5.20
N GLY A 39 -6.00 11.63 -6.00
CA GLY A 39 -5.35 12.85 -5.59
C GLY A 39 -5.18 13.77 -6.78
N ASP A 40 -5.86 14.92 -6.76
CA ASP A 40 -5.36 16.07 -7.50
C ASP A 40 -3.87 16.19 -7.22
N ALA A 41 -3.06 16.26 -8.28
CA ALA A 41 -1.62 16.54 -8.17
C ALA A 41 -1.34 17.86 -7.41
N ALA A 42 -2.38 18.68 -7.20
CA ALA A 42 -2.38 19.91 -6.42
C ALA A 42 -2.39 19.70 -4.89
N GLN A 43 -2.80 18.54 -4.37
CA GLN A 43 -2.71 18.29 -2.92
C GLN A 43 -1.26 17.94 -2.56
N ALA A 44 -0.61 18.89 -1.89
CA ALA A 44 0.76 18.73 -1.42
C ALA A 44 0.95 17.38 -0.69
N SER A 45 2.01 16.69 -1.08
CA SER A 45 2.50 15.49 -0.40
C SER A 45 2.63 15.76 1.11
N PRO A 46 1.91 15.16 2.10
CA PRO A 46 2.26 15.42 3.49
C PRO A 46 3.75 15.09 3.73
N LEU A 47 4.40 15.94 4.51
CA LEU A 47 5.84 15.85 4.79
C LEU A 47 6.19 14.54 5.52
N ARG A 48 5.26 14.05 6.33
CA ARG A 48 5.33 12.75 7.00
C ARG A 48 4.34 11.79 6.35
N ARG A 49 4.82 10.59 6.06
CA ARG A 49 4.03 9.48 5.55
C ARG A 49 4.36 8.25 6.36
N ASN A 50 3.63 7.18 6.13
CA ASN A 50 3.91 5.89 6.74
C ASN A 50 4.07 4.82 5.65
N VAL A 51 4.86 3.79 5.94
CA VAL A 51 4.89 2.56 5.17
C VAL A 51 4.24 1.47 5.98
N VAL A 52 3.24 0.81 5.39
CA VAL A 52 2.68 -0.44 5.90
C VAL A 52 3.35 -1.58 5.15
N VAL A 53 4.20 -2.35 5.84
CA VAL A 53 4.84 -3.53 5.26
C VAL A 53 3.82 -4.64 5.23
N VAL A 54 3.55 -5.16 4.04
CA VAL A 54 2.59 -6.23 3.82
C VAL A 54 3.24 -7.46 3.21
N GLN A 55 2.73 -8.64 3.56
CA GLN A 55 3.19 -9.92 3.05
C GLN A 55 2.01 -10.80 2.63
N ALA A 56 2.08 -11.37 1.43
CA ALA A 56 1.18 -12.44 0.99
C ALA A 56 1.91 -13.34 -0.01
N ALA A 57 1.58 -14.64 0.00
CA ALA A 57 2.14 -15.63 -0.93
C ALA A 57 3.69 -15.60 -1.03
N GLY A 58 4.38 -15.35 0.08
CA GLY A 58 5.85 -15.26 0.13
C GLY A 58 6.45 -13.98 -0.45
N GLN A 59 5.64 -13.02 -0.90
CA GLN A 59 6.08 -11.73 -1.42
C GLN A 59 5.84 -10.63 -0.39
N ARG A 60 6.74 -9.64 -0.36
CA ARG A 60 6.67 -8.46 0.53
C ARG A 60 6.71 -7.17 -0.26
N ALA A 61 5.97 -6.17 0.19
CA ALA A 61 6.08 -4.79 -0.28
C ALA A 61 5.68 -3.81 0.82
N GLY A 62 6.10 -2.55 0.68
CA GLY A 62 5.63 -1.45 1.49
C GLY A 62 4.52 -0.68 0.79
N LEU A 63 3.39 -0.49 1.45
CA LEU A 63 2.34 0.42 1.01
C LEU A 63 2.59 1.80 1.61
N VAL A 64 2.89 2.79 0.79
CA VAL A 64 3.07 4.16 1.24
C VAL A 64 1.69 4.81 1.42
N VAL A 65 1.41 5.24 2.64
CA VAL A 65 0.13 5.84 3.07
C VAL A 65 0.37 7.17 3.77
N ASP A 66 -0.65 8.02 3.80
CA ASP A 66 -0.53 9.33 4.43
C ASP A 66 -0.54 9.24 5.96
N ALA A 67 -1.44 8.41 6.51
CA ALA A 67 -1.62 8.28 7.95
C ALA A 67 -2.05 6.86 8.34
N LEU A 68 -1.77 6.48 9.59
CA LEU A 68 -2.27 5.27 10.22
C LEU A 68 -3.32 5.68 11.24
N LEU A 69 -4.56 5.22 11.04
CA LEU A 69 -5.69 5.54 11.93
C LEU A 69 -5.86 4.49 13.05
N GLY A 70 -4.98 3.50 13.10
CA GLY A 70 -5.06 2.37 14.03
C GLY A 70 -5.82 1.18 13.43
N GLU A 71 -6.24 0.28 14.32
CA GLU A 71 -6.94 -0.94 13.98
C GLU A 71 -8.43 -0.81 14.26
N TYR A 72 -9.25 -1.31 13.33
CA TYR A 72 -10.71 -1.30 13.46
C TYR A 72 -11.26 -2.71 13.33
N GLN A 73 -12.09 -3.13 14.27
CA GLN A 73 -12.89 -4.35 14.14
C GLN A 73 -14.19 -3.99 13.42
N THR A 74 -14.40 -4.57 12.24
CA THR A 74 -15.57 -4.23 11.42
C THR A 74 -16.05 -5.39 10.57
N VAL A 75 -17.29 -5.31 10.10
CA VAL A 75 -17.86 -6.26 9.15
C VAL A 75 -17.48 -5.86 7.74
N ILE A 76 -16.95 -6.80 6.97
CA ILE A 76 -16.64 -6.61 5.55
C ILE A 76 -17.91 -6.87 4.74
N LYS A 77 -18.30 -5.89 3.93
CA LYS A 77 -19.37 -5.99 2.92
C LYS A 77 -18.72 -6.15 1.54
N PRO A 78 -18.98 -7.24 0.81
CA PRO A 78 -18.48 -7.39 -0.55
C PRO A 78 -19.09 -6.29 -1.43
N LEU A 79 -18.31 -5.77 -2.39
CA LEU A 79 -18.73 -4.64 -3.21
C LEU A 79 -19.83 -5.00 -4.25
N GLY A 80 -20.28 -6.24 -4.34
CA GLY A 80 -21.27 -6.63 -5.35
C GLY A 80 -20.69 -6.64 -6.76
N ALA A 81 -21.42 -7.23 -7.71
CA ALA A 81 -20.87 -7.60 -9.02
C ALA A 81 -20.43 -6.40 -9.88
N LEU A 82 -21.07 -5.24 -9.73
CA LEU A 82 -20.76 -4.04 -10.53
C LEU A 82 -19.32 -3.55 -10.31
N PHE A 83 -18.76 -3.75 -9.12
CA PHE A 83 -17.42 -3.30 -8.76
C PHE A 83 -16.36 -4.41 -8.86
N ALA A 84 -16.70 -5.58 -9.43
CA ALA A 84 -15.76 -6.69 -9.60
C ALA A 84 -14.54 -6.36 -10.48
N HIS A 85 -14.62 -5.29 -11.29
CA HIS A 85 -13.53 -4.80 -12.11
C HIS A 85 -12.51 -3.96 -11.33
N LEU A 86 -12.83 -3.52 -10.10
CA LEU A 86 -11.93 -2.72 -9.27
C LEU A 86 -10.80 -3.59 -8.73
N GLN A 87 -9.63 -3.44 -9.33
CA GLN A 87 -8.44 -4.16 -8.94
C GLN A 87 -7.83 -3.57 -7.66
N GLY A 88 -7.47 -4.43 -6.71
CA GLY A 88 -6.84 -4.01 -5.45
C GLY A 88 -7.83 -3.69 -4.32
N ILE A 89 -9.13 -3.91 -4.52
CA ILE A 89 -10.16 -3.73 -3.50
C ILE A 89 -10.95 -5.04 -3.36
N SER A 90 -11.05 -5.57 -2.14
CA SER A 90 -11.77 -6.82 -1.83
C SER A 90 -13.17 -6.59 -1.24
N GLY A 91 -13.44 -5.39 -0.73
CA GLY A 91 -14.71 -5.08 -0.09
C GLY A 91 -14.81 -3.65 0.41
N SER A 92 -15.83 -3.40 1.20
CA SER A 92 -16.06 -2.14 1.88
C SER A 92 -16.59 -2.37 3.29
N THR A 93 -16.61 -1.33 4.08
CA THR A 93 -17.27 -1.31 5.38
C THR A 93 -17.78 0.09 5.69
N ILE A 94 -18.69 0.18 6.66
CA ILE A 94 -19.15 1.44 7.23
C ILE A 94 -18.52 1.55 8.62
N LEU A 95 -17.73 2.59 8.83
CA LEU A 95 -17.09 2.89 10.10
C LEU A 95 -18.12 3.39 11.12
N GLY A 96 -17.77 3.40 12.41
CA GLY A 96 -18.68 3.82 13.49
C GLY A 96 -19.13 5.29 13.41
N ASN A 97 -18.42 6.12 12.64
CA ASN A 97 -18.78 7.50 12.34
C ASN A 97 -19.65 7.67 11.08
N GLY A 98 -19.97 6.57 10.39
CA GLY A 98 -20.77 6.57 9.16
C GLY A 98 -19.95 6.65 7.87
N ASP A 99 -18.63 6.86 7.94
CA ASP A 99 -17.79 6.90 6.74
C ASP A 99 -17.65 5.53 6.09
N VAL A 100 -17.53 5.52 4.77
CA VAL A 100 -17.25 4.29 4.01
C VAL A 100 -15.74 4.09 3.90
N ALA A 101 -15.26 2.93 4.35
CA ALA A 101 -13.87 2.52 4.16
C ALA A 101 -13.79 1.35 3.16
N LEU A 102 -12.81 1.40 2.27
CA LEU A 102 -12.52 0.34 1.32
C LEU A 102 -11.53 -0.66 1.92
N ILE A 103 -11.79 -1.95 1.73
CA ILE A 103 -10.87 -3.02 2.15
C ILE A 103 -9.98 -3.37 0.96
N LEU A 104 -8.67 -3.22 1.14
CA LEU A 104 -7.70 -3.49 0.08
C LEU A 104 -7.45 -4.99 -0.10
N ASP A 105 -7.27 -5.41 -1.34
CA ASP A 105 -6.77 -6.76 -1.67
C ASP A 105 -5.24 -6.73 -1.77
N VAL A 106 -4.58 -7.10 -0.66
CA VAL A 106 -3.12 -7.12 -0.56
C VAL A 106 -2.48 -8.04 -1.60
N THR A 107 -3.10 -9.18 -1.91
CA THR A 107 -2.54 -10.16 -2.86
C THR A 107 -2.57 -9.59 -4.27
N ALA A 108 -3.68 -8.95 -4.65
CA ALA A 108 -3.80 -8.28 -5.94
C ALA A 108 -2.82 -7.10 -6.06
N LEU A 109 -2.62 -6.33 -4.98
CA LEU A 109 -1.66 -5.23 -4.94
C LEU A 109 -0.22 -5.73 -5.08
N LEU A 110 0.20 -6.77 -4.33
CA LEU A 110 1.54 -7.35 -4.42
C LEU A 110 1.85 -7.92 -5.82
N SER A 111 0.86 -8.52 -6.46
CA SER A 111 0.98 -9.01 -7.84
C SER A 111 1.25 -7.87 -8.85
N ARG A 112 0.82 -6.63 -8.56
CA ARG A 112 1.15 -5.45 -9.38
C ARG A 112 2.58 -4.98 -9.15
N VAL A 113 3.00 -4.92 -7.89
CA VAL A 113 4.36 -4.51 -7.51
C VAL A 113 5.40 -5.40 -8.15
N THR A 114 5.22 -6.72 -8.08
CA THR A 114 6.19 -7.68 -8.61
C THR A 114 6.32 -7.62 -10.13
N ARG A 115 5.22 -7.40 -10.86
CA ARG A 115 5.27 -7.13 -12.31
C ARG A 115 6.04 -5.86 -12.66
N GLN A 116 5.97 -4.82 -11.84
CA GLN A 116 6.70 -3.57 -12.05
C GLN A 116 8.18 -3.68 -11.63
N ALA A 117 8.46 -4.43 -10.55
CA ALA A 117 9.80 -4.65 -10.02
C ALA A 117 10.70 -5.46 -10.96
N SER A 118 10.15 -6.43 -11.70
CA SER A 118 10.89 -7.19 -12.72
C SER A 118 11.44 -6.32 -13.87
N ALA A 119 11.02 -5.05 -13.97
CA ALA A 119 11.52 -4.10 -14.97
C ALA A 119 12.65 -3.16 -14.46
N ALA A 120 13.04 -3.23 -13.18
CA ALA A 120 14.10 -2.40 -12.61
C ALA A 120 15.25 -3.25 -12.03
N PRO A 121 16.54 -2.95 -12.34
CA PRO A 121 17.65 -3.83 -11.99
C PRO A 121 17.99 -3.78 -10.49
N SER A 122 18.23 -4.98 -9.94
CA SER A 122 18.56 -5.34 -8.55
C SER A 122 19.91 -4.81 -8.00
N ALA A 123 20.47 -3.72 -8.54
CA ALA A 123 21.91 -3.43 -8.35
C ALA A 123 22.29 -2.15 -7.57
N ALA A 124 21.37 -1.37 -6.98
CA ALA A 124 21.71 0.00 -6.53
C ALA A 124 21.36 0.38 -5.08
N ILE A 125 21.35 -0.54 -4.12
CA ILE A 125 21.02 -0.23 -2.71
C ILE A 125 22.19 -0.44 -1.73
N ALA A 126 23.42 -0.56 -2.25
CA ALA A 126 24.62 -0.56 -1.44
C ALA A 126 25.46 0.70 -1.74
N ALA A 127 25.24 1.75 -0.95
CA ALA A 127 26.24 2.78 -0.61
C ALA A 127 25.66 3.67 0.50
#